data_AF-A0A2G8HUU5-F1
#
_entry.id   AF-A0A2G8HUU5-F1
#
_cell.length_a   1.000
_cell.length_b   1.000
_cell.length_c   1.000
_cell.angle_alpha   90.00
_cell.angle_beta   90.00
_cell.angle_gamma   90.00
#
_symmetry.space_group_name_H-M   'P 1'
#
loop_
_entity.id
_entity.type
_entity.pdbx_description
1 polymer ?
#
loop_
_entity_poly.entity_id
_entity_poly.type
_entity_poly.pdbx_seq_one_letter_code
_entity_poly.pdbx_strand_id
1 'polypeptide(L)'
;MNAILALMIFSLSTLSFANCDVFLEESNTCVAYQWTKGPFLNSGAERNFSELEVRFFDADDATETAIPKEEVEILPWMIMPNMQHGTRPVITTELANGNYLVTEIFLRKMMGWWEIRFVNSSDESVLGSFKVQE
;
A
#
# COMPACT_ATOMS: atom_id res chain seq x y z
N MET A 1 -12.05 -49.45 -34.35
CA MET A 1 -12.91 -48.34 -34.81
C MET A 1 -14.03 -48.19 -33.80
N ASN A 2 -14.29 -47.10 -33.10
CA ASN A 2 -13.78 -45.74 -33.11
C ASN A 2 -13.97 -45.20 -31.69
N ALA A 3 -12.88 -44.95 -30.96
CA ALA A 3 -12.92 -44.15 -29.75
C ALA A 3 -12.84 -42.68 -30.18
N ILE A 4 -13.99 -42.06 -30.38
CA ILE A 4 -14.11 -40.65 -30.78
C ILE A 4 -14.90 -39.92 -29.71
N LEU A 5 -14.30 -38.84 -29.20
CA LEU A 5 -14.87 -37.72 -28.46
C LEU A 5 -15.47 -38.08 -27.08
N ALA A 6 -15.18 -37.39 -25.99
CA ALA A 6 -14.84 -35.99 -25.89
C ALA A 6 -13.75 -35.80 -24.83
N LEU A 7 -12.59 -35.35 -25.28
CA LEU A 7 -11.62 -34.67 -24.45
C LEU A 7 -12.29 -33.34 -24.03
N MET A 8 -12.97 -33.33 -22.88
CA MET A 8 -13.33 -32.08 -22.21
C MET A 8 -12.01 -31.39 -21.86
N ILE A 9 -11.58 -30.50 -22.75
CA ILE A 9 -10.54 -29.53 -22.46
C ILE A 9 -11.12 -28.68 -21.34
N PHE A 10 -10.71 -29.00 -20.12
CA PHE A 10 -10.86 -28.16 -18.95
C PHE A 10 -10.06 -26.89 -19.28
N SER A 11 -10.69 -25.94 -19.95
CA SER A 11 -10.19 -24.58 -20.11
C SER A 11 -10.23 -23.96 -18.73
N LEU A 12 -9.24 -24.34 -17.93
CA LEU A 12 -8.89 -23.73 -16.67
C LEU A 12 -8.38 -22.33 -17.05
N SER A 13 -9.30 -21.39 -17.25
CA SER A 13 -8.98 -19.98 -17.30
C SER A 13 -8.33 -19.67 -15.95
N THR A 14 -7.00 -19.60 -15.96
CA THR A 14 -6.21 -19.13 -14.84
C THR A 14 -6.65 -17.69 -14.59
N LEU A 15 -7.53 -17.50 -13.61
CA LEU A 15 -7.77 -16.18 -13.04
C LEU A 15 -6.42 -15.75 -12.46
N SER A 16 -5.71 -14.89 -13.19
CA SER A 16 -4.48 -14.28 -12.74
C SER A 16 -4.88 -13.12 -11.85
N PHE A 17 -4.96 -13.37 -10.55
CA PHE A 17 -5.14 -12.28 -9.58
C PHE A 17 -3.84 -11.48 -9.50
N ALA A 18 -3.97 -10.17 -9.34
CA ALA A 18 -2.81 -9.32 -9.11
C ALA A 18 -2.21 -9.63 -7.72
N ASN A 19 -0.90 -9.40 -7.56
CA ASN A 19 -0.25 -9.58 -6.26
C ASN A 19 -0.35 -8.28 -5.48
N CYS A 20 -1.14 -8.27 -4.42
CA CYS A 20 -1.47 -7.07 -3.67
C CYS A 20 -0.65 -6.98 -2.40
N ASP A 21 0.20 -5.95 -2.27
CA ASP A 21 0.93 -5.73 -1.02
C ASP A 21 -0.01 -5.29 0.10
N VAL A 22 -1.00 -4.45 -0.21
CA VAL A 22 -2.14 -4.11 0.65
C VAL A 22 -3.42 -4.12 -0.17
N PHE A 23 -4.47 -4.77 0.32
CA PHE A 23 -5.79 -4.81 -0.30
C PHE A 23 -6.77 -3.92 0.48
N LEU A 24 -7.41 -2.98 -0.22
CA LEU A 24 -8.46 -2.11 0.30
C LEU A 24 -9.82 -2.71 -0.10
N GLU A 25 -10.42 -3.48 0.81
CA GLU A 25 -11.58 -4.32 0.51
C GLU A 25 -12.79 -3.53 0.00
N GLU A 26 -13.05 -2.36 0.60
CA GLU A 26 -14.25 -1.56 0.30
C GLU A 26 -14.31 -1.07 -1.15
N SER A 27 -13.15 -0.88 -1.79
CA SER A 27 -13.02 -0.34 -3.14
C SER A 27 -12.45 -1.34 -4.16
N ASN A 28 -12.30 -2.62 -3.80
CA ASN A 28 -11.62 -3.65 -4.61
C ASN A 28 -10.25 -3.17 -5.17
N THR A 29 -9.52 -2.38 -4.37
CA THR A 29 -8.30 -1.71 -4.81
C THR A 29 -7.09 -2.35 -4.17
N CYS A 30 -6.10 -2.70 -4.98
CA CYS A 30 -4.80 -3.10 -4.51
C CYS A 30 -3.84 -1.93 -4.49
N VAL A 31 -2.95 -1.97 -3.52
CA VAL A 31 -1.88 -1.01 -3.33
C VAL A 31 -0.57 -1.77 -3.40
N ALA A 32 0.28 -1.36 -4.33
CA ALA A 32 1.69 -1.71 -4.35
C ALA A 32 2.50 -0.54 -3.81
N TYR A 33 3.57 -0.82 -3.08
CA TYR A 33 4.43 0.22 -2.54
C TYR A 33 5.91 -0.14 -2.61
N GLN A 34 6.74 0.90 -2.73
CA GLN A 34 8.19 0.77 -2.71
C GLN A 34 8.81 1.95 -1.98
N TRP A 35 9.67 1.67 -1.00
CA TRP A 35 10.51 2.69 -0.40
C TRP A 35 11.54 3.15 -1.44
N THR A 36 11.43 4.41 -1.89
CA THR A 36 12.43 5.03 -2.77
C THR A 36 13.59 5.60 -1.96
N LYS A 37 13.35 5.88 -0.66
CA LYS A 37 14.35 6.31 0.30
C LYS A 37 13.92 5.94 1.73
N GLY A 38 14.77 5.20 2.45
CA GLY A 38 14.41 4.65 3.76
C GLY A 38 13.85 3.22 3.66
N PRO A 39 13.03 2.76 4.62
CA PRO A 39 12.51 3.52 5.75
C PRO A 39 13.61 3.86 6.76
N PHE A 40 13.69 5.13 7.18
CA PHE A 40 14.61 5.56 8.22
C PHE A 40 13.92 5.60 9.57
N LEU A 41 14.29 4.68 10.46
CA LEU A 41 13.85 4.70 11.83
C LEU A 41 14.83 5.49 12.70
N ASN A 42 14.56 6.80 12.84
CA ASN A 42 15.49 7.75 13.46
C ASN A 42 15.70 7.47 14.94
N SER A 43 16.96 7.37 15.35
CA SER A 43 17.40 7.20 16.74
C SER A 43 18.09 8.46 17.25
N GLY A 44 18.01 8.73 18.56
CA GLY A 44 18.69 9.87 19.17
C GLY A 44 18.29 11.23 18.55
N ALA A 45 19.25 11.91 17.92
CA ALA A 45 19.09 13.24 17.33
C ALA A 45 18.88 13.21 15.79
N GLU A 46 18.82 12.03 15.17
CA GLU A 46 18.65 11.87 13.72
C GLU A 46 17.32 12.48 13.22
N ARG A 47 17.36 13.04 12.00
CA ARG A 47 16.23 13.71 11.34
C ARG A 47 16.17 13.38 9.84
N ASN A 48 16.28 12.11 9.52
CA ASN A 48 16.16 11.60 8.16
C ASN A 48 14.68 11.38 7.81
N PHE A 49 14.25 11.94 6.67
CA PHE A 49 12.93 11.71 6.10
C PHE A 49 12.96 10.59 5.07
N SER A 50 11.95 9.73 5.12
CA SER A 50 11.75 8.63 4.19
C SER A 50 10.81 9.05 3.07
N GLU A 51 10.88 8.34 1.95
CA GLU A 51 10.07 8.55 0.75
C GLU A 51 9.53 7.19 0.28
N LEU A 52 8.24 7.14 -0.01
CA LEU A 52 7.50 5.95 -0.38
C LEU A 52 6.76 6.23 -1.68
N GLU A 53 7.01 5.45 -2.72
CA GLU A 53 6.19 5.44 -3.92
C GLU A 53 5.06 4.42 -3.75
N VAL A 54 3.86 4.81 -4.14
CA VAL A 54 2.62 4.04 -3.98
C VAL A 54 1.87 4.03 -5.29
N ARG A 55 1.36 2.87 -5.69
CA ARG A 55 0.51 2.70 -6.86
C ARG A 55 -0.78 2.00 -6.44
N PHE A 56 -1.90 2.54 -6.90
CA PHE A 56 -3.22 1.95 -6.74
C PHE A 56 -3.61 1.29 -8.06
N PHE A 57 -4.24 0.12 -8.02
CA PHE A 57 -4.75 -0.59 -9.19
C PHE A 57 -5.93 -1.49 -8.79
N ASP A 58 -6.76 -1.89 -9.75
CA ASP A 58 -7.86 -2.81 -9.49
C ASP A 58 -7.33 -4.21 -9.12
N ALA A 59 -7.88 -4.84 -8.10
CA ALA A 59 -7.41 -6.16 -7.63
C ALA A 59 -7.53 -7.27 -8.69
N ASP A 60 -8.46 -7.13 -9.63
CA ASP A 60 -8.68 -8.05 -10.73
C ASP A 60 -7.81 -7.71 -11.96
N ASP A 61 -7.05 -6.60 -11.94
CA ASP A 61 -6.15 -6.20 -13.02
C ASP A 61 -4.74 -6.78 -12.85
N ALA A 62 -4.48 -7.92 -13.49
CA ALA A 62 -3.16 -8.56 -13.54
C ALA A 62 -2.07 -7.69 -14.22
N THR A 63 -2.43 -6.65 -14.97
CA THR A 63 -1.46 -5.70 -15.55
C THR A 63 -1.06 -4.60 -14.57
N GLU A 64 -1.79 -4.50 -13.45
CA GLU A 64 -1.59 -3.53 -12.37
C GLU A 64 -1.54 -2.08 -12.88
N THR A 65 -2.45 -1.73 -13.80
CA THR A 65 -2.52 -0.38 -14.37
C THR A 65 -2.89 0.62 -13.29
N ALA A 66 -2.12 1.71 -13.18
CA ALA A 66 -2.32 2.72 -12.15
C ALA A 66 -3.71 3.39 -12.27
N ILE A 67 -4.42 3.50 -11.16
CA ILE A 67 -5.68 4.25 -11.02
C ILE A 67 -5.53 5.38 -10.00
N PRO A 68 -6.39 6.42 -10.06
CA PRO A 68 -6.35 7.51 -9.09
C PRO A 68 -6.61 7.05 -7.66
N LYS A 69 -5.99 7.72 -6.67
CA LYS A 69 -6.31 7.52 -5.25
C LYS A 69 -7.59 8.31 -4.91
N GLU A 70 -8.77 7.72 -5.07
CA GLU A 70 -10.03 8.39 -4.69
C GLU A 70 -10.19 8.38 -3.17
N GLU A 71 -10.21 9.56 -2.55
CA GLU A 71 -10.42 9.78 -1.10
C GLU A 71 -9.46 9.01 -0.16
N VAL A 72 -8.29 8.57 -0.63
CA VAL A 72 -7.28 7.91 0.21
C VAL A 72 -6.18 8.89 0.64
N GLU A 73 -5.99 9.07 1.94
CA GLU A 73 -4.78 9.65 2.53
C GLU A 73 -3.80 8.55 2.97
N ILE A 74 -2.51 8.87 2.96
CA ILE A 74 -1.44 7.94 3.34
C ILE A 74 -0.71 8.53 4.55
N LEU A 75 -0.77 7.85 5.69
CA LEU A 75 -0.30 8.38 6.97
C LEU A 75 0.64 7.39 7.68
N PRO A 76 1.83 7.83 8.15
CA PRO A 76 2.62 7.10 9.12
C PRO A 76 1.95 7.13 10.49
N TRP A 77 1.85 5.98 11.14
CA TRP A 77 1.16 5.82 12.41
C TRP A 77 1.96 4.96 13.38
N MET A 78 2.28 5.50 14.54
CA MET A 78 2.99 4.80 15.60
C MET A 78 2.00 4.06 16.50
N ILE A 79 2.24 2.78 16.70
CA ILE A 79 1.54 1.95 17.69
C ILE A 79 2.46 1.65 18.86
N MET A 80 2.04 2.03 20.06
CA MET A 80 2.71 1.76 21.32
C MET A 80 1.73 1.10 22.30
N PRO A 81 2.21 0.49 23.39
CA PRO A 81 1.34 0.05 24.46
C PRO A 81 0.48 1.22 24.99
N ASN A 82 -0.85 1.11 24.87
CA ASN A 82 -1.86 2.07 25.34
C ASN A 82 -1.85 3.47 24.68
N MET A 83 -1.05 3.68 23.63
CA MET A 83 -1.00 4.97 22.92
C MET A 83 -0.72 4.75 21.43
N GLN A 84 -1.32 5.60 20.60
CA GLN A 84 -1.02 5.63 19.18
C GLN A 84 -1.12 7.06 18.65
N HIS A 85 -0.31 7.39 17.65
CA HIS A 85 -0.36 8.72 17.02
C HIS A 85 0.24 8.71 15.61
N GLY A 86 -0.22 9.62 14.77
CA GLY A 86 0.40 9.89 13.47
C GLY A 86 1.59 10.84 13.54
N THR A 87 2.28 11.03 12.42
CA THR A 87 3.22 12.15 12.23
C THR A 87 2.79 13.04 11.07
N ARG A 88 3.12 14.33 11.19
CA ARG A 88 2.94 15.37 10.17
C ARG A 88 4.15 16.32 10.19
N PRO A 89 4.48 16.98 9.08
CA PRO A 89 3.83 16.89 7.76
C PRO A 89 4.12 15.55 7.05
N VAL A 90 3.25 15.21 6.11
CA VAL A 90 3.41 14.14 5.12
C VAL A 90 2.86 14.70 3.81
N ILE A 91 3.63 14.64 2.74
CA ILE A 91 3.26 15.26 1.46
C ILE A 91 3.11 14.18 0.41
N THR A 92 1.95 14.13 -0.24
CA THR A 92 1.65 13.19 -1.33
C THR A 92 1.60 13.93 -2.66
N THR A 93 2.45 13.55 -3.60
CA THR A 93 2.54 14.15 -4.94
C THR A 93 2.25 13.09 -6.00
N GLU A 94 1.35 13.38 -6.94
CA GLU A 94 1.12 12.50 -8.10
C GLU A 94 2.28 12.61 -9.10
N LEU A 95 2.74 11.48 -9.61
CA LEU A 95 3.80 11.34 -10.59
C LEU A 95 3.23 11.19 -12.00
N ALA A 96 4.04 11.44 -13.02
CA ALA A 96 3.60 11.39 -14.42
C ALA A 96 3.11 10.00 -14.90
N ASN A 97 3.46 8.93 -14.19
CA ASN A 97 3.02 7.55 -14.46
C ASN A 97 1.75 7.16 -13.71
N GLY A 98 1.11 8.08 -12.97
CA GLY A 98 -0.09 7.81 -12.15
C GLY A 98 0.21 7.27 -10.75
N ASN A 99 1.48 7.03 -10.41
CA ASN A 99 1.86 6.66 -9.04
C ASN A 99 1.89 7.90 -8.14
N TYR A 100 1.99 7.69 -6.84
CA TYR A 100 2.05 8.74 -5.84
C TYR A 100 3.35 8.63 -5.05
N LEU A 101 4.12 9.72 -4.99
CA LEU A 101 5.27 9.85 -4.11
C LEU A 101 4.85 10.50 -2.80
N VAL A 102 4.99 9.75 -1.70
CA VAL A 102 4.77 10.21 -0.33
C VAL A 102 6.11 10.57 0.29
N THR A 103 6.26 11.83 0.70
CA THR A 103 7.51 12.39 1.20
C THR A 103 7.32 12.99 2.59
N GLU A 104 8.43 13.41 3.21
CA GLU A 104 8.48 13.93 4.58
C GLU A 104 8.02 12.90 5.63
N ILE A 105 8.08 11.59 5.30
CA ILE A 105 7.75 10.53 6.25
C ILE A 105 8.82 10.49 7.34
N PHE A 106 8.47 10.99 8.53
CA PHE A 106 9.35 10.97 9.69
C PHE A 106 8.94 9.89 10.68
N LEU A 107 9.82 8.89 10.85
CA LEU A 107 9.64 7.78 11.77
C LEU A 107 10.71 7.85 12.86
N ARG A 108 10.30 7.83 14.13
CA ARG A 108 11.21 7.82 15.29
C ARG A 108 11.23 6.44 15.94
N LYS A 109 12.42 5.92 16.25
CA LYS A 109 12.59 4.67 17.01
C LYS A 109 12.05 4.86 18.42
N MET A 110 10.98 4.14 18.75
CA MET A 110 10.29 4.16 20.04
C MET A 110 9.80 2.75 20.39
N MET A 111 9.29 2.55 21.62
CA MET A 111 8.75 1.26 22.07
C MET A 111 7.43 0.94 21.39
N GLY A 112 7.49 0.18 20.30
CA GLY A 112 6.32 -0.20 19.50
C GLY A 112 6.70 -0.42 18.04
N TRP A 113 5.80 -0.13 17.11
CA TRP A 113 6.08 -0.19 15.68
C TRP A 113 5.37 0.92 14.90
N TRP A 114 5.87 1.19 13.69
CA TRP A 114 5.21 2.07 12.74
C TRP A 114 4.42 1.27 11.73
N GLU A 115 3.30 1.84 11.30
CA GLU A 115 2.52 1.43 10.14
C GLU A 115 2.47 2.58 9.15
N ILE A 116 2.37 2.26 7.87
CA ILE A 116 1.81 3.17 6.88
C ILE A 116 0.36 2.77 6.68
N ARG A 117 -0.55 3.71 6.93
CA ARG A 117 -1.99 3.52 6.83
C ARG A 117 -2.53 4.21 5.60
N PHE A 118 -3.44 3.53 4.92
CA PHE A 118 -4.32 4.09 3.90
C PHE A 118 -5.64 4.38 4.59
N VAL A 119 -6.01 5.65 4.65
CA VAL A 119 -7.20 6.10 5.39
C VAL A 119 -8.17 6.83 4.46
N ASN A 120 -9.46 6.68 4.72
CA ASN A 120 -10.47 7.46 4.02
C ASN A 120 -10.38 8.93 4.49
N SER A 121 -10.24 9.87 3.56
CA SER A 121 -10.10 11.29 3.85
C SER A 121 -11.36 11.93 4.46
N SER A 122 -12.51 11.30 4.26
CA SER A 122 -13.82 11.83 4.66
C SER A 122 -14.17 11.50 6.11
N ASP A 123 -13.82 10.30 6.59
CA ASP A 123 -14.18 9.83 7.94
C ASP A 123 -13.00 9.29 8.78
N GLU A 124 -11.78 9.36 8.24
CA GLU A 124 -10.53 8.90 8.87
C GLU A 124 -10.49 7.40 9.19
N SER A 125 -11.39 6.59 8.64
CA SER A 125 -11.37 5.13 8.78
C SER A 125 -10.13 4.53 8.10
N VAL A 126 -9.57 3.47 8.70
CA VAL A 126 -8.41 2.76 8.15
C VAL A 126 -8.88 1.74 7.14
N LEU A 127 -8.57 1.96 5.86
CA LEU A 127 -8.92 1.10 4.74
C LEU A 127 -7.95 -0.08 4.60
N GLY A 128 -6.69 0.14 4.98
CA GLY A 128 -5.63 -0.86 4.93
C GLY A 128 -4.34 -0.30 5.53
N SER A 129 -3.38 -1.19 5.82
CA SER A 129 -2.07 -0.76 6.31
C SER A 129 -1.01 -1.82 6.08
N PHE A 130 0.25 -1.40 6.10
CA PHE A 130 1.38 -2.30 6.26
C PHE A 130 2.28 -1.84 7.40
N LYS A 131 2.86 -2.81 8.11
CA LYS A 131 3.86 -2.55 9.13
C LYS A 131 5.17 -2.16 8.47
N VAL A 132 5.78 -1.07 8.91
CA VAL A 132 7.16 -0.72 8.54
C VAL A 132 8.08 -1.74 9.22
N GLN A 133 8.56 -2.73 8.46
CA GLN A 133 9.51 -3.72 8.96
C GLN A 133 10.93 -3.12 8.97
N GLU A 134 11.70 -3.44 10.02
CA GLU A 134 13.17 -3.25 10.06
C GLU A 134 13.85 -4.36 9.25
#